data_AF-A0ABD2U8E7-F1
#
_entry.id   AF-A0ABD2U8E7-F1
#
_cell.length_a   1.000
_cell.length_b   1.000
_cell.length_c   1.000
_cell.angle_alpha   90.00
_cell.angle_beta   90.00
_cell.angle_gamma   90.00
#
_symmetry.space_group_name_H-M   'P 1'
#
loop_
_entity.id
_entity.type
_entity.pdbx_description
1 polymer ?
#
loop_
_entity_poly.entity_id
_entity_poly.type
_entity_poly.pdbx_seq_one_letter_code
_entity_poly.pdbx_strand_id
1 'polypeptide(L)'
;NFQVPNRESSPIVSESPIPLNFQKPFSLSLSSVTMKQHATVASTADTCKTIEIAVVERQHHRSQPLLPPQAIKLSPVPTADDNPYDFEVNYSCADDNEEDFFIPPLNFAMVDNGIFRSGFPDVDNFPFLQTLGLRSIIYLCPEPYPEANMEFLKENDIRLFQFGIKNSKEPFVNIPEEKIREALGVLIDVRNHPVLIHCKRGKHRTGCLVGCLRKLQKWCLTSVFDEYQRFAAAKARVSDQRFMELFDASSFKQQSLPFSCSKR
;
A
#
# COMPACT_ATOMS: atom_id res chain seq x y z
N ASN A 1 54.25 7.19 -50.79
CA ASN A 1 53.00 6.38 -50.87
C ASN A 1 52.16 6.68 -49.63
N PHE A 2 50.83 6.55 -49.73
CA PHE A 2 49.84 7.08 -48.77
C PHE A 2 49.91 8.62 -48.68
N GLN A 3 49.22 9.42 -49.49
CA GLN A 3 47.92 9.31 -50.18
C GLN A 3 46.70 9.64 -49.29
N VAL A 4 46.29 10.91 -49.37
CA VAL A 4 44.98 11.43 -48.94
C VAL A 4 44.16 11.72 -50.21
N PRO A 5 42.90 11.25 -50.32
CA PRO A 5 41.94 11.74 -51.29
C PRO A 5 40.89 12.67 -50.67
N ASN A 6 40.29 13.51 -51.52
CA ASN A 6 39.44 14.65 -51.14
C ASN A 6 38.02 14.27 -50.69
N ARG A 7 37.34 15.28 -50.13
CA ARG A 7 35.89 15.31 -49.89
C ARG A 7 35.14 15.29 -51.24
N GLU A 8 34.01 14.57 -51.29
CA GLU A 8 32.96 14.83 -52.27
C GLU A 8 31.90 15.78 -51.69
N SER A 9 31.17 16.47 -52.56
CA SER A 9 30.15 17.46 -52.21
C SER A 9 28.79 17.06 -52.79
N SER A 10 27.74 17.06 -51.97
CA SER A 10 26.35 16.83 -52.40
C SER A 10 25.51 18.09 -52.19
N PRO A 11 24.54 18.41 -53.07
CA PRO A 11 23.88 19.71 -53.08
C PRO A 11 22.76 19.85 -52.05
N ILE A 12 22.51 21.09 -51.65
CA ILE A 12 21.35 21.52 -50.87
C ILE A 12 20.13 21.57 -51.80
N VAL A 13 18.97 21.09 -51.32
CA VAL A 13 17.65 21.33 -51.95
C VAL A 13 16.79 22.10 -50.95
N SER A 14 16.12 23.14 -51.43
CA SER A 14 15.41 24.14 -50.63
C SER A 14 13.99 23.73 -50.25
N GLU A 15 13.62 23.92 -48.98
CA GLU A 15 12.22 24.03 -48.58
C GLU A 15 11.60 25.35 -49.07
N SER A 16 10.28 25.36 -49.29
CA SER A 16 9.47 26.58 -49.37
C SER A 16 8.07 26.32 -48.78
N PRO A 17 7.39 27.34 -48.17
CA PRO A 17 6.26 27.09 -47.26
C PRO A 17 4.90 27.54 -47.84
N ILE A 18 3.90 27.78 -46.95
CA ILE A 18 2.55 28.37 -47.17
C ILE A 18 1.43 27.31 -47.42
N PRO A 19 0.19 27.45 -46.89
CA PRO A 19 -0.33 28.35 -45.84
C PRO A 19 -0.91 27.64 -44.58
N LEU A 20 -1.13 28.42 -43.51
CA LEU A 20 -2.10 28.10 -42.45
C LEU A 20 -3.54 28.29 -42.96
N ASN A 21 -4.50 27.55 -42.40
CA ASN A 21 -5.91 27.95 -42.46
C ASN A 21 -6.64 27.68 -41.12
N PHE A 22 -7.60 28.54 -40.78
CA PHE A 22 -8.32 28.55 -39.50
C PHE A 22 -9.63 27.76 -39.60
N GLN A 23 -9.98 27.00 -38.54
CA GLN A 23 -11.38 26.82 -38.15
C GLN A 23 -11.52 26.59 -36.64
N LYS A 24 -12.74 26.79 -36.13
CA LYS A 24 -13.07 26.99 -34.70
C LYS A 24 -13.74 25.76 -34.06
N PRO A 25 -13.86 25.68 -32.72
CA PRO A 25 -14.10 24.42 -32.02
C PRO A 25 -15.57 23.96 -32.06
N PHE A 26 -15.76 22.65 -31.94
CA PHE A 26 -17.06 22.04 -31.63
C PHE A 26 -17.19 21.80 -30.12
N SER A 27 -18.21 22.41 -29.52
CA SER A 27 -18.78 21.98 -28.23
C SER A 27 -19.81 20.88 -28.46
N LEU A 28 -19.86 19.89 -27.58
CA LEU A 28 -20.96 18.93 -27.51
C LEU A 28 -21.67 19.08 -26.16
N SER A 29 -22.97 19.37 -26.22
CA SER A 29 -23.84 19.51 -25.06
C SER A 29 -24.36 18.15 -24.58
N LEU A 30 -24.55 18.00 -23.27
CA LEU A 30 -25.43 16.96 -22.75
C LEU A 30 -26.88 17.28 -23.13
N SER A 31 -27.60 16.29 -23.64
CA SER A 31 -29.06 16.27 -23.68
C SER A 31 -29.57 14.84 -23.49
N SER A 32 -30.66 14.70 -22.74
CA SER A 32 -31.28 13.41 -22.38
C SER A 32 -32.35 12.99 -23.39
N VAL A 33 -32.70 11.69 -23.40
CA VAL A 33 -34.04 11.09 -23.63
C VAL A 33 -33.86 9.55 -23.73
N THR A 34 -34.22 8.77 -22.70
CA THR A 34 -35.55 8.15 -22.41
C THR A 34 -35.86 6.89 -23.26
N MET A 35 -36.18 5.78 -22.58
CA MET A 35 -36.54 4.48 -23.18
C MET A 35 -37.94 4.44 -23.83
N LYS A 36 -38.12 3.54 -24.81
CA LYS A 36 -39.34 2.73 -25.00
C LYS A 36 -38.98 1.29 -25.41
N GLN A 37 -39.89 0.34 -25.16
CA GLN A 37 -39.73 -1.11 -25.27
C GLN A 37 -40.36 -1.68 -26.56
N HIS A 38 -40.03 -2.93 -26.94
CA HIS A 38 -40.96 -3.91 -27.55
C HIS A 38 -40.44 -5.36 -27.36
N ALA A 39 -41.30 -6.37 -27.54
CA ALA A 39 -41.09 -7.79 -27.20
C ALA A 39 -41.94 -8.72 -28.13
N THR A 40 -41.82 -10.05 -28.18
CA THR A 40 -41.09 -11.00 -27.30
C THR A 40 -40.06 -11.86 -28.09
N VAL A 41 -39.96 -13.21 -28.16
CA VAL A 41 -40.74 -14.42 -27.79
C VAL A 41 -39.77 -15.49 -27.22
N ALA A 42 -40.25 -16.52 -26.51
CA ALA A 42 -39.43 -17.39 -25.64
C ALA A 42 -39.42 -18.90 -26.01
N SER A 43 -38.33 -19.57 -25.59
CA SER A 43 -38.17 -21.01 -25.32
C SER A 43 -36.74 -21.25 -24.79
N THR A 44 -36.42 -22.17 -23.86
CA THR A 44 -37.25 -23.10 -23.07
C THR A 44 -36.62 -23.29 -21.65
N ALA A 45 -36.95 -24.35 -20.91
CA ALA A 45 -36.45 -24.62 -19.56
C ALA A 45 -35.09 -25.36 -19.50
N ASP A 46 -34.26 -25.02 -18.52
CA ASP A 46 -33.98 -25.95 -17.41
C ASP A 46 -33.64 -25.18 -16.10
N THR A 47 -33.65 -25.86 -14.95
CA THR A 47 -33.85 -25.19 -13.64
C THR A 47 -32.59 -24.53 -13.03
N CYS A 48 -32.71 -23.24 -12.69
CA CYS A 48 -31.76 -22.53 -11.82
C CYS A 48 -32.48 -22.06 -10.54
N LYS A 49 -31.81 -22.15 -9.38
CA LYS A 49 -32.38 -21.77 -8.08
C LYS A 49 -32.19 -20.27 -7.84
N THR A 50 -33.28 -19.51 -7.83
CA THR A 50 -33.26 -18.08 -7.47
C THR A 50 -32.82 -17.90 -6.02
N ILE A 51 -31.83 -17.03 -5.80
CA ILE A 51 -31.52 -16.45 -4.48
C ILE A 51 -32.17 -15.06 -4.45
N GLU A 52 -33.03 -14.81 -3.46
CA GLU A 52 -33.55 -13.47 -3.23
C GLU A 52 -32.44 -12.56 -2.68
N ILE A 53 -32.15 -11.48 -3.40
CA ILE A 53 -31.24 -10.42 -2.92
C ILE A 53 -32.11 -9.36 -2.25
N ALA A 54 -32.18 -9.40 -0.92
CA ALA A 54 -32.86 -8.37 -0.14
C ALA A 54 -32.16 -7.01 -0.31
N VAL A 55 -32.84 -6.05 -0.94
CA VAL A 55 -32.37 -4.67 -1.08
C VAL A 55 -32.54 -3.96 0.26
N VAL A 56 -31.44 -3.79 1.00
CA VAL A 56 -31.41 -2.96 2.21
C VAL A 56 -31.37 -1.48 1.79
N GLU A 57 -32.53 -0.83 1.80
CA GLU A 57 -32.61 0.62 1.59
C GLU A 57 -31.89 1.39 2.69
N ARG A 58 -31.03 2.33 2.32
CA ARG A 58 -30.43 3.28 3.27
C ARG A 58 -31.46 4.33 3.70
N GLN A 59 -32.16 4.06 4.80
CA GLN A 59 -32.96 5.08 5.46
C GLN A 59 -32.11 6.32 5.73
N HIS A 60 -32.48 7.44 5.11
CA HIS A 60 -31.90 8.74 5.43
C HIS A 60 -32.41 9.18 6.79
N HIS A 61 -31.60 9.02 7.83
CA HIS A 61 -31.87 9.66 9.12
C HIS A 61 -31.77 11.19 8.96
N ARG A 62 -32.93 11.77 8.69
CA ARG A 62 -33.20 13.21 8.66
C ARG A 62 -32.67 13.84 9.95
N SER A 63 -31.86 14.88 9.80
CA SER A 63 -31.28 15.63 10.91
C SER A 63 -32.36 16.16 11.86
N GLN A 64 -32.16 15.93 13.16
CA GLN A 64 -32.93 16.63 14.19
C GLN A 64 -32.40 18.07 14.33
N PRO A 65 -33.27 19.07 14.53
CA PRO A 65 -32.84 20.44 14.77
C PRO A 65 -32.19 20.57 16.16
N LEU A 66 -31.12 21.37 16.23
CA LEU A 66 -30.47 21.72 17.50
C LEU A 66 -31.40 22.55 18.38
N LEU A 67 -31.40 22.27 19.69
CA LEU A 67 -32.00 23.16 20.69
C LEU A 67 -31.14 24.43 20.84
N PRO A 68 -31.74 25.60 21.09
CA PRO A 68 -30.98 26.83 21.29
C PRO A 68 -30.16 26.79 22.59
N PRO A 69 -29.01 27.50 22.65
CA PRO A 69 -28.16 27.51 23.83
C PRO A 69 -28.88 28.15 25.02
N GLN A 70 -28.71 27.55 26.20
CA GLN A 70 -29.24 28.10 27.45
C GLN A 70 -28.46 29.38 27.84
N ALA A 71 -29.19 30.45 28.15
CA ALA A 71 -28.58 31.74 28.47
C ALA A 71 -27.88 31.70 29.84
N ILE A 72 -26.55 31.88 29.84
CA ILE A 72 -25.80 32.11 31.08
C ILE A 72 -26.21 33.47 31.64
N LYS A 73 -26.64 33.47 32.90
CA LYS A 73 -27.18 34.64 33.58
C LYS A 73 -26.06 35.61 33.96
N LEU A 74 -25.86 36.65 33.15
CA LEU A 74 -25.04 37.80 33.53
C LEU A 74 -25.50 38.36 34.88
N SER A 75 -24.55 38.57 35.78
CA SER A 75 -24.74 39.23 37.08
C SER A 75 -23.79 40.43 37.17
N PRO A 76 -24.07 41.43 38.03
CA PRO A 76 -23.56 42.78 37.83
C PRO A 76 -22.05 42.94 38.07
N VAL A 77 -21.46 43.90 37.37
CA VAL A 77 -20.11 44.41 37.62
C VAL A 77 -20.08 45.17 38.96
N PRO A 78 -19.24 44.79 39.92
CA PRO A 78 -18.81 45.69 41.00
C PRO A 78 -17.70 46.61 40.48
N THR A 79 -17.73 47.89 40.87
CA THR A 79 -16.58 48.79 40.69
C THR A 79 -15.45 48.43 41.67
N ALA A 80 -14.24 48.89 41.38
CA ALA A 80 -13.04 48.58 42.15
C ALA A 80 -13.07 49.10 43.60
N ASP A 81 -12.29 48.45 44.47
CA ASP A 81 -11.39 49.13 45.43
C ASP A 81 -10.26 48.16 45.89
N ASP A 82 -9.03 48.67 45.86
CA ASP A 82 -7.75 48.26 46.46
C ASP A 82 -7.42 46.83 46.98
N ASN A 83 -6.50 46.20 46.23
CA ASN A 83 -5.20 45.68 46.73
C ASN A 83 -5.19 44.32 47.51
N PRO A 84 -4.04 43.74 47.95
CA PRO A 84 -3.60 42.50 47.32
C PRO A 84 -3.27 41.36 48.31
N TYR A 85 -3.81 40.16 48.08
CA TYR A 85 -3.20 38.95 48.60
C TYR A 85 -3.08 37.89 47.50
N ASP A 86 -1.84 37.46 47.29
CA ASP A 86 -1.43 36.63 46.18
C ASP A 86 -1.81 35.16 46.42
N PHE A 87 -2.28 34.50 45.36
CA PHE A 87 -2.48 33.05 45.33
C PHE A 87 -2.21 32.56 43.91
N GLU A 88 -0.91 32.49 43.57
CA GLU A 88 -0.44 31.88 42.34
C GLU A 88 -0.94 30.43 42.24
N VAL A 89 -2.05 30.24 41.50
CA VAL A 89 -2.43 28.92 40.97
C VAL A 89 -1.44 28.61 39.85
N ASN A 90 -0.25 28.17 40.24
CA ASN A 90 0.81 27.75 39.33
C ASN A 90 0.26 26.63 38.45
N TYR A 91 -0.03 26.95 37.19
CA TYR A 91 -0.52 25.99 36.19
C TYR A 91 0.65 25.16 35.65
N SER A 92 1.38 24.50 36.55
CA SER A 92 2.48 23.61 36.25
C SER A 92 1.97 22.31 35.66
N CYS A 93 1.43 22.38 34.44
CA CYS A 93 1.15 21.24 33.58
C CYS A 93 2.45 20.67 32.99
N ALA A 94 3.43 20.41 33.87
CA ALA A 94 4.53 19.49 33.62
C ALA A 94 4.00 18.05 33.79
N ASP A 95 3.06 17.70 32.91
CA ASP A 95 2.71 16.31 32.66
C ASP A 95 3.73 15.80 31.63
N ASP A 96 4.94 15.50 32.11
CA ASP A 96 6.09 15.07 31.30
C ASP A 96 5.92 13.63 30.75
N ASN A 97 4.68 13.26 30.44
CA ASN A 97 4.35 12.17 29.53
C ASN A 97 4.59 12.65 28.09
N GLU A 98 5.87 12.74 27.71
CA GLU A 98 6.26 12.68 26.29
C GLU A 98 5.81 11.32 25.73
N GLU A 99 4.57 11.23 25.24
CA GLU A 99 4.13 10.04 24.50
C GLU A 99 4.96 9.94 23.22
N ASP A 100 5.95 9.03 23.22
CA ASP A 100 6.85 8.75 22.11
C ASP A 100 6.08 8.62 20.78
N PHE A 101 6.11 9.69 19.97
CA PHE A 101 5.29 9.77 18.77
C PHE A 101 5.91 8.97 17.61
N PHE A 102 5.73 7.66 17.68
CA PHE A 102 6.27 6.73 16.70
C PHE A 102 5.57 6.82 15.34
N ILE A 103 6.34 7.13 14.29
CA ILE A 103 5.85 7.18 12.91
C ILE A 103 6.13 5.82 12.21
N PRO A 104 5.13 4.96 11.98
CA PRO A 104 5.34 3.70 11.28
C PRO A 104 5.62 3.91 9.78
N PRO A 105 6.43 3.05 9.12
CA PRO A 105 6.70 3.16 7.69
C PRO A 105 5.43 3.15 6.83
N LEU A 106 5.52 3.78 5.65
CA LEU A 106 4.45 3.75 4.64
C LEU A 106 3.93 2.32 4.43
N ASN A 107 2.61 2.12 4.44
CA ASN A 107 1.99 0.82 4.17
C ASN A 107 2.38 -0.30 5.20
N PHE A 108 2.84 0.07 6.41
CA PHE A 108 3.16 -0.89 7.49
C PHE A 108 1.93 -1.70 7.95
N ALA A 109 2.14 -2.99 8.23
CA ALA A 109 1.20 -3.85 8.98
C ALA A 109 1.89 -5.11 9.51
N MET A 110 1.27 -5.76 10.49
CA MET A 110 1.56 -7.17 10.81
C MET A 110 0.91 -8.08 9.76
N VAL A 111 1.61 -9.14 9.35
CA VAL A 111 1.13 -10.21 8.47
C VAL A 111 0.79 -11.44 9.29
N ASP A 112 1.67 -11.80 10.20
CA ASP A 112 1.52 -12.92 11.13
C ASP A 112 2.37 -12.64 12.38
N ASN A 113 2.29 -13.50 13.39
CA ASN A 113 3.11 -13.40 14.58
C ASN A 113 4.61 -13.38 14.20
N GLY A 114 5.32 -12.31 14.58
CA GLY A 114 6.73 -12.10 14.22
C GLY A 114 7.00 -11.73 12.75
N ILE A 115 5.98 -11.57 11.91
CA ILE A 115 6.13 -11.21 10.49
C ILE A 115 5.41 -9.88 10.20
N PHE A 116 6.18 -8.87 9.82
CA PHE A 116 5.70 -7.54 9.44
C PHE A 116 5.89 -7.29 7.94
N ARG A 117 5.11 -6.35 7.38
CA ARG A 117 5.25 -5.85 6.01
C ARG A 117 5.31 -4.33 6.00
N SER A 118 6.04 -3.73 5.05
CA SER A 118 5.99 -2.28 4.81
C SER A 118 6.40 -1.86 3.38
N GLY A 119 6.25 -0.57 3.12
CA GLY A 119 7.02 0.20 2.16
C GLY A 119 8.46 0.44 2.62
N PHE A 120 9.18 1.32 1.93
CA PHE A 120 10.54 1.66 2.36
C PHE A 120 10.50 2.41 3.70
N PRO A 121 11.26 2.01 4.73
CA PRO A 121 11.45 2.80 5.94
C PRO A 121 12.45 3.92 5.69
N ASP A 122 12.05 5.14 6.01
CA ASP A 122 12.92 6.31 6.03
C ASP A 122 13.35 6.58 7.49
N VAL A 123 14.27 7.54 7.73
CA VAL A 123 14.91 7.77 9.05
C VAL A 123 13.88 8.05 10.15
N ASP A 124 12.82 8.79 9.83
CA ASP A 124 11.70 9.11 10.75
C ASP A 124 10.97 7.86 11.29
N ASN A 125 11.17 6.70 10.66
CA ASN A 125 10.59 5.43 11.09
C ASN A 125 11.51 4.59 11.98
N PHE A 126 12.78 4.98 12.15
CA PHE A 126 13.76 4.16 12.88
C PHE A 126 13.38 3.94 14.35
N PRO A 127 12.89 4.96 15.12
CA PRO A 127 12.42 4.73 16.49
C PRO A 127 11.27 3.71 16.56
N PHE A 128 10.31 3.79 15.64
CA PHE A 128 9.22 2.80 15.56
C PHE A 128 9.75 1.40 15.28
N LEU A 129 10.71 1.24 14.35
CA LEU A 129 11.28 -0.06 14.02
C LEU A 129 12.07 -0.69 15.17
N GLN A 130 12.64 0.10 16.09
CA GLN A 130 13.29 -0.41 17.31
C GLN A 130 12.28 -1.06 18.25
N THR A 131 11.07 -0.50 18.41
CA THR A 131 10.01 -1.09 19.25
C THR A 131 9.60 -2.51 18.83
N LEU A 132 9.80 -2.85 17.55
CA LEU A 132 9.44 -4.16 16.99
C LEU A 132 10.47 -5.27 17.30
N GLY A 133 11.65 -4.94 17.82
CA GLY A 133 12.71 -5.91 18.12
C GLY A 133 13.13 -6.75 16.91
N LEU A 134 13.20 -6.14 15.72
CA LEU A 134 13.49 -6.85 14.48
C LEU A 134 14.85 -7.56 14.51
N ARG A 135 14.86 -8.84 14.15
CA ARG A 135 16.10 -9.63 13.96
C ARG A 135 16.56 -9.64 12.50
N SER A 136 15.64 -9.43 11.56
CA SER A 136 15.97 -9.37 10.14
C SER A 136 15.03 -8.51 9.30
N ILE A 137 15.52 -8.09 8.13
CA ILE A 137 14.75 -7.41 7.09
C ILE A 137 14.90 -8.15 5.76
N ILE A 138 13.77 -8.44 5.11
CA ILE A 138 13.69 -8.98 3.74
C ILE A 138 13.44 -7.82 2.79
N TYR A 139 14.46 -7.45 1.99
CA TYR A 139 14.43 -6.31 1.09
C TYR A 139 14.33 -6.76 -0.37
N LEU A 140 13.19 -6.48 -1.02
CA LEU A 140 12.84 -7.06 -2.32
C LEU A 140 13.23 -6.20 -3.53
N CYS A 141 14.17 -5.26 -3.39
CA CYS A 141 14.57 -4.33 -4.45
C CYS A 141 16.02 -4.59 -4.91
N PRO A 142 16.36 -4.44 -6.20
CA PRO A 142 17.74 -4.58 -6.71
C PRO A 142 18.62 -3.34 -6.48
N GLU A 143 18.04 -2.18 -6.19
CA GLU A 143 18.77 -0.97 -5.81
C GLU A 143 19.55 -1.21 -4.50
N PRO A 144 20.78 -0.68 -4.32
CA PRO A 144 21.53 -0.83 -3.07
C PRO A 144 20.76 -0.23 -1.88
N TYR A 145 21.03 -0.74 -0.67
CA TYR A 145 20.44 -0.19 0.55
C TYR A 145 21.10 1.15 0.91
N PRO A 146 20.37 2.20 1.31
CA PRO A 146 20.95 3.49 1.70
C PRO A 146 21.82 3.38 2.94
N GLU A 147 22.80 4.27 3.04
CA GLU A 147 23.84 4.24 4.09
C GLU A 147 23.26 4.38 5.50
N ALA A 148 22.40 5.38 5.75
CA ALA A 148 21.72 5.56 7.05
C ALA A 148 20.87 4.34 7.46
N ASN A 149 20.21 3.67 6.50
CA ASN A 149 19.50 2.42 6.80
C ASN A 149 20.46 1.26 7.07
N MET A 150 21.63 1.22 6.42
CA MET A 150 22.68 0.24 6.69
C MET A 150 23.39 0.47 8.03
N GLU A 151 23.44 1.71 8.52
CA GLU A 151 23.96 2.05 9.85
C GLU A 151 22.98 1.60 10.93
N PHE A 152 21.71 1.99 10.82
CA PHE A 152 20.63 1.52 11.68
C PHE A 152 20.57 -0.02 11.79
N LEU A 153 20.72 -0.74 10.67
CA LEU A 153 20.78 -2.20 10.68
C LEU A 153 21.95 -2.76 11.51
N LYS A 154 23.14 -2.14 11.45
CA LYS A 154 24.32 -2.57 12.21
C LYS A 154 24.17 -2.28 13.71
N GLU A 155 23.70 -1.09 14.04
CA GLU A 155 23.54 -0.62 15.43
C GLU A 155 22.55 -1.48 16.23
N ASN A 156 21.59 -2.10 15.54
CA ASN A 156 20.53 -2.91 16.14
C ASN A 156 20.68 -4.42 15.81
N ASP A 157 21.85 -4.88 15.35
CA ASP A 157 22.20 -6.28 15.00
C ASP A 157 21.26 -6.97 13.97
N ILE A 158 20.60 -6.18 13.12
CA ILE A 158 19.53 -6.61 12.22
C ILE A 158 20.10 -7.16 10.90
N ARG A 159 19.74 -8.40 10.55
CA ARG A 159 20.24 -9.07 9.34
C ARG A 159 19.45 -8.68 8.09
N LEU A 160 20.12 -8.12 7.08
CA LEU A 160 19.52 -7.80 5.79
C LEU A 160 19.60 -8.97 4.80
N PHE A 161 18.46 -9.40 4.26
CA PHE A 161 18.35 -10.37 3.18
C PHE A 161 17.79 -9.68 1.92
N GLN A 162 18.66 -9.43 0.93
CA GLN A 162 18.29 -8.71 -0.29
C GLN A 162 17.96 -9.65 -1.47
N PHE A 163 16.74 -9.54 -2.00
CA PHE A 163 16.26 -10.30 -3.17
C PHE A 163 15.83 -9.35 -4.28
N GLY A 164 16.78 -9.03 -5.17
CA GLY A 164 16.65 -7.96 -6.17
C GLY A 164 15.63 -8.20 -7.29
N ILE A 165 14.33 -8.00 -7.03
CA ILE A 165 13.27 -8.10 -8.03
C ILE A 165 13.12 -6.78 -8.79
N LYS A 166 13.51 -6.77 -10.09
CA LYS A 166 13.43 -5.60 -10.98
C LYS A 166 11.99 -5.06 -11.09
N ASN A 167 11.83 -3.74 -11.03
CA ASN A 167 10.53 -3.07 -11.13
C ASN A 167 10.09 -2.89 -12.59
N SER A 168 9.38 -3.88 -13.13
CA SER A 168 8.67 -3.80 -14.41
C SER A 168 7.30 -3.10 -14.26
N LYS A 169 6.87 -2.41 -15.32
CA LYS A 169 5.49 -1.90 -15.49
C LYS A 169 4.69 -2.87 -16.36
N GLU A 170 3.37 -2.91 -16.18
CA GLU A 170 2.49 -3.68 -17.08
C GLU A 170 2.56 -3.10 -18.51
N PRO A 171 2.48 -3.94 -19.57
CA PRO A 171 2.14 -5.36 -19.54
C PRO A 171 3.31 -6.30 -19.17
N PHE A 172 4.56 -5.86 -19.24
CA PHE A 172 5.75 -6.72 -19.13
C PHE A 172 6.18 -7.04 -17.68
N VAL A 173 5.21 -7.29 -16.78
CA VAL A 173 5.51 -7.65 -15.39
C VAL A 173 5.90 -9.13 -15.30
N ASN A 174 7.19 -9.37 -15.08
CA ASN A 174 7.72 -10.66 -14.68
C ASN A 174 8.35 -10.52 -13.29
N ILE A 175 7.76 -11.18 -12.30
CA ILE A 175 8.34 -11.36 -10.96
C ILE A 175 9.04 -12.73 -10.99
N PRO A 176 10.38 -12.80 -10.89
CA PRO A 176 11.11 -14.05 -11.02
C PRO A 176 10.79 -14.96 -9.83
N GLU A 177 10.18 -16.12 -10.13
CA GLU A 177 9.70 -17.07 -9.12
C GLU A 177 10.81 -17.48 -8.15
N GLU A 178 12.02 -17.74 -8.67
CA GLU A 178 13.23 -18.04 -7.90
C GLU A 178 13.47 -17.07 -6.74
N LYS A 179 13.34 -15.75 -6.96
CA LYS A 179 13.60 -14.74 -5.92
C LYS A 179 12.48 -14.63 -4.91
N ILE A 180 11.24 -14.96 -5.28
CA ILE A 180 10.15 -15.13 -4.31
C ILE A 180 10.35 -16.41 -3.52
N ARG A 181 10.84 -17.50 -4.14
CA ARG A 181 11.08 -18.79 -3.47
C ARG A 181 12.23 -18.73 -2.47
N GLU A 182 13.35 -18.09 -2.84
CA GLU A 182 14.46 -17.78 -1.94
C GLU A 182 14.01 -16.92 -0.74
N ALA A 183 13.29 -15.82 -1.01
CA ALA A 183 12.79 -14.92 0.04
C ALA A 183 11.77 -15.61 0.97
N LEU A 184 10.92 -16.49 0.42
CA LEU A 184 9.95 -17.27 1.19
C LEU A 184 10.64 -18.32 2.08
N GLY A 185 11.77 -18.89 1.62
CA GLY A 185 12.61 -19.77 2.44
C GLY A 185 13.21 -19.07 3.66
N VAL A 186 13.69 -17.83 3.51
CA VAL A 186 14.14 -17.00 4.65
C VAL A 186 12.96 -16.63 5.57
N LEU A 187 11.80 -16.34 4.98
CA LEU A 187 10.60 -15.89 5.70
C LEU A 187 9.97 -16.97 6.59
N ILE A 188 9.97 -18.24 6.17
CA ILE A 188 9.41 -19.35 6.98
C ILE A 188 10.37 -19.83 8.09
N ASP A 189 11.65 -19.45 8.03
CA ASP A 189 12.63 -19.80 9.06
C ASP A 189 12.48 -18.89 10.28
N VAL A 190 11.82 -19.41 11.32
CA VAL A 190 11.55 -18.75 12.60
C VAL A 190 12.81 -18.19 13.29
N ARG A 191 14.02 -18.68 12.95
CA ARG A 191 15.28 -18.15 13.48
C ARG A 191 15.58 -16.72 13.00
N ASN A 192 14.89 -16.26 11.95
CA ASN A 192 14.99 -14.90 11.42
C ASN A 192 13.97 -13.93 12.03
N HIS A 193 13.02 -14.42 12.86
CA HIS A 193 11.93 -13.61 13.40
C HIS A 193 12.34 -12.87 14.70
N PRO A 194 11.81 -11.66 14.97
CA PRO A 194 10.86 -10.90 14.15
C PRO A 194 11.47 -10.37 12.85
N VAL A 195 10.70 -10.38 11.76
CA VAL A 195 11.16 -10.04 10.39
C VAL A 195 10.26 -9.01 9.72
N LEU A 196 10.87 -8.01 9.08
CA LEU A 196 10.16 -7.01 8.26
C LEU A 196 10.36 -7.29 6.76
N ILE A 197 9.27 -7.53 6.03
CA ILE A 197 9.27 -7.66 4.57
C ILE A 197 9.01 -6.30 3.94
N HIS A 198 9.92 -5.78 3.11
CA HIS A 198 9.66 -4.53 2.41
C HIS A 198 10.16 -4.44 0.97
N CYS A 199 9.56 -3.48 0.26
CA CYS A 199 10.03 -2.97 -1.01
C CYS A 199 9.63 -1.49 -1.09
N LYS A 200 9.97 -0.78 -2.18
CA LYS A 200 9.75 0.68 -2.31
C LYS A 200 8.36 1.22 -1.88
N ARG A 201 7.27 0.44 -1.93
CA ARG A 201 5.92 0.86 -1.46
C ARG A 201 5.11 -0.19 -0.69
N GLY A 202 5.63 -1.40 -0.44
CA GLY A 202 4.88 -2.44 0.28
C GLY A 202 3.66 -3.00 -0.46
N LYS A 203 3.59 -2.77 -1.79
CA LYS A 203 2.48 -3.14 -2.67
C LYS A 203 2.78 -4.42 -3.46
N HIS A 204 3.40 -4.30 -4.64
CA HIS A 204 3.58 -5.40 -5.61
C HIS A 204 4.46 -6.55 -5.10
N ARG A 205 5.78 -6.33 -5.03
CA ARG A 205 6.77 -7.36 -4.65
C ARG A 205 6.50 -7.96 -3.26
N THR A 206 6.22 -7.10 -2.28
CA THR A 206 5.83 -7.49 -0.91
C THR A 206 4.51 -8.25 -0.90
N GLY A 207 3.52 -7.83 -1.67
CA GLY A 207 2.21 -8.46 -1.77
C GLY A 207 2.28 -9.86 -2.38
N CYS A 208 3.10 -10.06 -3.41
CA CYS A 208 3.33 -11.40 -3.98
C CYS A 208 3.99 -12.35 -2.97
N LEU A 209 5.03 -11.90 -2.25
CA LEU A 209 5.66 -12.74 -1.22
C LEU A 209 4.70 -13.08 -0.07
N VAL A 210 3.95 -12.09 0.42
CA VAL A 210 2.93 -12.30 1.47
C VAL A 210 1.81 -13.24 0.97
N GLY A 211 1.34 -13.09 -0.26
CA GLY A 211 0.32 -13.98 -0.81
C GLY A 211 0.80 -15.41 -1.04
N CYS A 212 2.08 -15.60 -1.39
CA CYS A 212 2.71 -16.92 -1.41
C CYS A 212 2.81 -17.53 0.00
N LEU A 213 3.07 -16.72 1.04
CA LEU A 213 2.96 -17.16 2.45
C LEU A 213 1.51 -17.56 2.79
N ARG A 214 0.50 -16.75 2.43
CA ARG A 214 -0.93 -17.12 2.64
C ARG A 214 -1.31 -18.43 1.92
N LYS A 215 -0.73 -18.68 0.75
CA LYS A 215 -0.91 -19.94 -0.01
C LYS A 215 -0.28 -21.15 0.71
N LEU A 216 0.88 -20.99 1.36
CA LEU A 216 1.42 -22.01 2.29
C LEU A 216 0.52 -22.22 3.52
N GLN A 217 -0.06 -21.13 4.03
CA GLN A 217 -1.05 -21.15 5.12
C GLN A 217 -2.44 -21.68 4.68
N LYS A 218 -2.57 -22.18 3.44
CA LYS A 218 -3.79 -22.79 2.87
C LYS A 218 -5.00 -21.84 2.80
N TRP A 219 -4.79 -20.52 2.73
CA TRP A 219 -5.86 -19.56 2.49
C TRP A 219 -6.48 -19.78 1.09
N CYS A 220 -7.77 -19.54 0.94
CA CYS A 220 -8.40 -19.54 -0.38
C CYS A 220 -7.94 -18.33 -1.20
N LEU A 221 -7.80 -18.49 -2.52
CA LEU A 221 -7.25 -17.44 -3.40
C LEU A 221 -8.03 -16.12 -3.31
N THR A 222 -9.34 -16.16 -3.10
CA THR A 222 -10.18 -14.97 -2.88
C THR A 222 -9.71 -14.13 -1.70
N SER A 223 -9.38 -14.74 -0.56
CA SER A 223 -8.84 -14.04 0.62
C SER A 223 -7.40 -13.55 0.41
N VAL A 224 -6.59 -14.30 -0.32
CA VAL A 224 -5.23 -13.87 -0.71
C VAL A 224 -5.29 -12.62 -1.60
N PHE A 225 -6.21 -12.60 -2.56
CA PHE A 225 -6.41 -11.47 -3.47
C PHE A 225 -7.03 -10.27 -2.76
N ASP A 226 -7.99 -10.46 -1.85
CA ASP A 226 -8.54 -9.38 -1.01
C ASP A 226 -7.44 -8.71 -0.15
N GLU A 227 -6.59 -9.49 0.53
CA GLU A 227 -5.46 -8.93 1.28
C GLU A 227 -4.48 -8.17 0.36
N TYR A 228 -4.10 -8.76 -0.77
CA TYR A 228 -3.25 -8.10 -1.76
C TYR A 228 -3.85 -6.77 -2.26
N GLN A 229 -5.13 -6.78 -2.65
CA GLN A 229 -5.85 -5.62 -3.17
C GLN A 229 -5.99 -4.52 -2.10
N ARG A 230 -6.25 -4.88 -0.84
CA ARG A 230 -6.29 -3.95 0.31
C ARG A 230 -4.98 -3.17 0.43
N PHE A 231 -3.84 -3.84 0.40
CA PHE A 231 -2.54 -3.17 0.48
C PHE A 231 -2.13 -2.46 -0.81
N ALA A 232 -2.47 -2.98 -1.99
CA ALA A 232 -2.12 -2.37 -3.27
C ALA A 232 -3.01 -1.15 -3.61
N ALA A 233 -4.27 -1.16 -3.21
CA ALA A 233 -5.31 -0.18 -3.51
C ALA A 233 -5.42 0.10 -5.02
N ALA A 234 -5.60 1.36 -5.44
CA ALA A 234 -5.67 1.80 -6.84
C ALA A 234 -4.37 1.61 -7.68
N LYS A 235 -3.47 0.72 -7.23
CA LYS A 235 -2.31 0.21 -7.97
C LYS A 235 -2.21 -1.33 -7.93
N ALA A 236 -3.28 -2.04 -7.55
CA ALA A 236 -3.38 -3.49 -7.71
C ALA A 236 -3.16 -3.89 -9.18
N ARG A 237 -2.45 -5.02 -9.39
CA ARG A 237 -2.13 -5.59 -10.69
C ARG A 237 -2.81 -6.93 -10.87
N VAL A 238 -3.20 -7.26 -12.11
CA VAL A 238 -3.70 -8.61 -12.43
C VAL A 238 -2.53 -9.58 -12.58
N SER A 239 -1.40 -9.11 -13.11
CA SER A 239 -0.14 -9.87 -13.23
C SER A 239 0.34 -10.45 -11.89
N ASP A 240 0.39 -9.63 -10.83
CA ASP A 240 0.74 -10.05 -9.46
C ASP A 240 -0.21 -11.14 -8.92
N GLN A 241 -1.52 -11.01 -9.17
CA GLN A 241 -2.54 -11.98 -8.74
C GLN A 241 -2.41 -13.31 -9.49
N ARG A 242 -2.18 -13.27 -10.80
CA ARG A 242 -1.91 -14.46 -11.61
C ARG A 242 -0.61 -15.15 -11.22
N PHE A 243 0.41 -14.41 -10.80
CA PHE A 243 1.63 -14.98 -10.22
C PHE A 243 1.32 -15.75 -8.92
N MET A 244 0.58 -15.15 -7.98
CA MET A 244 0.18 -15.83 -6.73
C MET A 244 -0.71 -17.06 -7.00
N GLU A 245 -1.59 -17.02 -8.01
CA GLU A 245 -2.40 -18.16 -8.45
C GLU A 245 -1.54 -19.34 -8.93
N LEU A 246 -0.50 -19.07 -9.73
CA LEU A 246 0.32 -20.10 -10.38
C LEU A 246 1.48 -20.61 -9.52
N PHE A 247 2.04 -19.79 -8.61
CA PHE A 247 3.21 -20.12 -7.78
C PHE A 247 3.10 -21.50 -7.08
N ASP A 248 4.03 -22.42 -7.32
CA ASP A 248 3.97 -23.73 -6.67
C ASP A 248 4.55 -23.73 -5.25
N ALA A 249 3.62 -23.75 -4.29
CA ALA A 249 3.89 -23.86 -2.87
C ALA A 249 4.11 -25.33 -2.39
N SER A 250 4.21 -26.32 -3.28
CA SER A 250 4.45 -27.73 -2.91
C SER A 250 5.84 -27.96 -2.30
N SER A 251 6.86 -27.31 -2.88
CA SER A 251 8.29 -27.47 -2.56
C SER A 251 8.62 -27.29 -1.07
N PHE A 252 7.98 -26.33 -0.40
CA PHE A 252 8.19 -26.07 1.03
C PHE A 252 7.55 -27.10 1.97
N LYS A 253 6.59 -27.92 1.50
CA LYS A 253 5.83 -28.84 2.37
C LYS A 253 6.65 -29.99 2.94
N GLN A 254 7.85 -30.23 2.41
CA GLN A 254 8.81 -31.20 2.96
C GLN A 254 9.58 -30.67 4.18
N GLN A 255 9.58 -29.34 4.41
CA GLN A 255 10.10 -28.75 5.64
C GLN A 255 8.96 -28.57 6.64
N SER A 256 8.61 -29.67 7.32
CA SER A 256 7.56 -29.66 8.34
C SER A 256 7.97 -28.80 9.53
N LEU A 257 7.35 -27.62 9.65
CA LEU A 257 7.43 -26.79 10.85
C LEU A 257 7.03 -27.64 12.07
N PRO A 258 7.86 -27.73 13.13
CA PRO A 258 7.46 -28.39 14.37
C PRO A 258 6.40 -27.51 15.03
N PHE A 259 5.12 -27.88 14.88
CA PHE A 259 4.01 -27.25 15.59
C PHE A 259 4.20 -27.45 17.10
N SER A 260 4.79 -26.45 17.76
CA SER A 260 4.92 -26.41 19.21
C SER A 260 3.54 -26.19 19.84
N CYS A 261 2.79 -27.28 19.96
CA CYS A 261 1.57 -27.32 20.75
C CYS A 261 1.95 -27.22 22.22
N SER A 262 2.05 -25.99 22.73
CA SER A 262 2.31 -25.73 24.15
C SER A 262 1.18 -26.34 24.97
N LYS A 263 1.52 -27.34 25.80
CA LYS A 263 0.54 -28.05 26.62
C LYS A 263 0.25 -27.25 27.88
N ARG A 264 -0.93 -26.61 27.90
CA ARG A 264 -1.66 -26.08 29.07
C ARG A 264 -0.80 -25.35 30.10
#